data_AF-A0A6P6YDA2-F1
#
_entry.id   AF-A0A6P6YDA2-F1
#
_cell.length_a   1.000
_cell.length_b   1.000
_cell.length_c   1.000
_cell.angle_alpha   90.00
_cell.angle_beta   90.00
_cell.angle_gamma   90.00
#
_symmetry.space_group_name_H-M   'P 1'
#
loop_
_entity.id
_entity.type
_entity.pdbx_description
1 polymer ?
#
loop_
_entity_poly.entity_id
_entity_poly.type
_entity_poly.pdbx_seq_one_letter_code
_entity_poly.pdbx_strand_id
1 'polypeptide(L)'
;MLILQCISGTLSSLSQEFKHFALCRFLLGLSLPTISMISTDIMIEIAGIGSMSKIIFFNEMIRLFGVLPLSLIVYWIDDYQSVLLALSAPFILFLFWWCFFPESINYQLVHGHVQQLEKQILNIAHTNLRYIDQEYDDSLKRRIHIELAIYREFMISSLLADCQLDESLKLSINNHHQNYQNL
;
A
#
# COMPACT_ATOMS: atom_id res chain seq x y z
N MET A 1 -4.20 -5.62 4.39
CA MET A 1 -3.61 -5.26 5.71
C MET A 1 -4.63 -4.68 6.67
N LEU A 2 -5.48 -3.74 6.26
CA LEU A 2 -6.45 -3.10 7.16
C LEU A 2 -7.53 -4.06 7.70
N ILE A 3 -8.02 -4.99 6.87
CA ILE A 3 -8.93 -6.07 7.30
C ILE A 3 -8.25 -6.99 8.33
N LEU A 4 -6.99 -7.35 8.07
CA LEU A 4 -6.19 -8.18 8.98
C LEU A 4 -6.05 -7.49 10.34
N GLN A 5 -5.77 -6.18 10.37
CA GLN A 5 -5.72 -5.37 11.58
C GLN A 5 -7.04 -5.41 12.36
N CYS A 6 -8.19 -5.26 11.69
CA CYS A 6 -9.50 -5.26 12.35
C CYS A 6 -9.85 -6.62 12.95
N ILE A 7 -9.61 -7.70 12.19
CA ILE A 7 -9.88 -9.08 12.65
C ILE A 7 -8.96 -9.45 13.81
N SER A 8 -7.64 -9.23 13.66
CA SER A 8 -6.69 -9.55 14.73
C SER A 8 -6.88 -8.67 15.97
N GLY A 9 -7.28 -7.41 15.81
CA GLY A 9 -7.59 -6.49 16.92
C GLY A 9 -8.80 -6.94 17.75
N THR A 10 -9.90 -7.28 17.07
CA THR A 10 -11.13 -7.77 17.73
C THR A 10 -10.96 -9.16 18.32
N LEU A 11 -10.22 -10.05 17.65
CA LEU A 11 -9.93 -11.39 18.17
C LEU A 11 -9.01 -11.33 19.39
N SER A 12 -8.03 -10.40 19.41
CA SER A 12 -7.19 -10.15 20.57
C SER A 12 -7.97 -9.69 21.80
N SER A 13 -9.05 -8.91 21.67
CA SER A 13 -9.86 -8.48 22.83
C SER A 13 -10.72 -9.59 23.42
N LEU A 14 -11.11 -10.59 22.63
CA LEU A 14 -11.97 -11.70 23.05
C LEU A 14 -11.18 -12.94 23.50
N SER A 15 -9.89 -12.99 23.21
CA SER A 15 -9.04 -14.15 23.50
C SER A 15 -8.73 -14.26 24.99
N GLN A 16 -9.19 -15.35 25.61
CA GLN A 16 -8.85 -15.71 27.00
C GLN A 16 -7.54 -16.53 27.09
N GLU A 17 -7.10 -17.12 25.98
CA GLU A 17 -5.91 -17.96 25.88
C GLU A 17 -4.67 -17.15 25.44
N PHE A 18 -3.54 -17.31 26.15
CA PHE A 18 -2.32 -16.55 25.88
C PHE A 18 -1.75 -16.78 24.47
N LYS A 19 -1.81 -18.01 23.96
CA LYS A 19 -1.28 -18.35 22.63
C LYS A 19 -1.99 -17.60 21.50
N HIS A 20 -3.33 -17.56 21.55
CA HIS A 20 -4.15 -16.87 20.56
C HIS A 20 -3.96 -15.35 20.67
N PHE A 21 -3.85 -14.83 21.89
CA PHE A 21 -3.53 -13.43 22.13
C PHE A 21 -2.17 -13.03 21.53
N ALA A 22 -1.12 -13.82 21.78
CA ALA A 22 0.23 -13.55 21.28
C ALA A 22 0.30 -13.60 19.74
N LEU A 23 -0.34 -14.59 19.11
CA LEU A 23 -0.42 -14.70 17.66
C LEU A 23 -1.10 -13.47 17.04
N CYS A 24 -2.23 -13.06 17.58
CA CYS A 24 -2.96 -11.89 17.07
C CYS A 24 -2.13 -10.61 17.26
N ARG A 25 -1.43 -10.45 18.39
CA ARG A 25 -0.52 -9.31 18.62
C ARG A 25 0.67 -9.28 17.67
N PHE A 26 1.22 -10.44 17.31
CA PHE A 26 2.25 -10.53 16.29
C PHE A 26 1.74 -10.05 14.93
N LEU A 27 0.56 -10.50 14.50
CA LEU A 27 -0.06 -10.06 13.25
C LEU A 27 -0.34 -8.55 13.25
N LEU A 28 -0.85 -8.01 14.36
CA LEU A 28 -1.05 -6.57 14.55
C LEU A 28 0.25 -5.77 14.43
N GLY A 29 1.35 -6.31 14.97
CA GLY A 29 2.69 -5.72 14.87
C GLY A 29 3.21 -5.65 13.43
N LEU A 30 2.78 -6.56 12.56
CA LEU A 30 3.12 -6.53 11.13
C LEU A 30 2.22 -5.57 10.36
N SER A 31 0.92 -5.52 10.65
CA SER A 31 -0.03 -4.71 9.88
C SER A 31 0.09 -3.21 10.14
N LEU A 32 0.30 -2.78 11.39
CA LEU A 32 0.40 -1.36 11.74
C LEU A 32 1.47 -0.57 10.96
N PRO A 33 2.75 -1.00 10.94
CA PRO A 33 3.77 -0.29 10.18
C PRO A 33 3.48 -0.30 8.68
N THR A 34 2.98 -1.42 8.13
CA THR A 34 2.62 -1.51 6.72
C THR A 34 1.52 -0.52 6.35
N ILE A 35 0.50 -0.35 7.19
CA ILE A 35 -0.57 0.65 6.95
C ILE A 35 0.02 2.07 6.93
N SER A 36 0.87 2.41 7.90
CA SER A 36 1.51 3.72 7.98
C SER A 36 2.44 3.99 6.79
N MET A 37 3.17 2.97 6.33
CA MET A 37 4.03 3.07 5.15
C MET A 37 3.21 3.34 3.88
N ILE A 38 2.19 2.51 3.61
CA ILE A 38 1.33 2.68 2.41
C ILE A 38 0.69 4.07 2.39
N SER A 39 0.19 4.55 3.54
CA SER A 39 -0.40 5.89 3.63
C SER A 39 0.62 6.98 3.29
N THR A 40 1.84 6.86 3.78
CA THR A 40 2.91 7.82 3.54
C THR A 40 3.36 7.82 2.09
N ASP A 41 3.47 6.63 1.48
CA ASP A 41 3.86 6.46 0.08
C ASP A 41 2.86 7.14 -0.86
N ILE A 42 1.54 6.94 -0.64
CA ILE A 42 0.49 7.59 -1.44
C ILE A 42 0.52 9.12 -1.26
N MET A 43 0.76 9.61 -0.04
CA MET A 43 0.87 11.05 0.20
C MET A 43 2.09 11.67 -0.52
N ILE A 44 3.24 10.99 -0.49
CA ILE A 44 4.46 11.42 -1.19
C ILE A 44 4.25 11.38 -2.70
N GLU A 45 3.57 10.35 -3.19
CA GLU A 45 3.24 10.20 -4.61
C GLU A 45 2.39 11.37 -5.13
N ILE A 46 1.35 11.76 -4.38
CA ILE A 46 0.45 12.85 -4.78
C ILE A 46 1.12 14.22 -4.67
N ALA A 47 1.87 14.47 -3.59
CA ALA A 47 2.48 15.77 -3.34
C ALA A 47 3.84 15.96 -4.03
N GLY A 48 4.49 14.87 -4.41
CA GLY A 48 5.81 14.85 -5.02
C GLY A 48 6.97 14.76 -4.02
N ILE A 49 8.11 14.26 -4.53
CA ILE A 49 9.33 13.96 -3.75
C ILE A 49 9.92 15.21 -3.08
N GLY A 50 9.75 16.39 -3.68
CA GLY A 50 10.30 17.65 -3.15
C GLY A 50 9.75 18.06 -1.78
N SER A 51 8.58 17.55 -1.38
CA SER A 51 7.95 17.80 -0.07
C SER A 51 7.96 16.59 0.86
N MET A 52 8.68 15.52 0.51
CA MET A 52 8.67 14.23 1.24
C MET A 52 8.88 14.39 2.75
N SER A 53 9.91 15.13 3.18
CA SER A 53 10.20 15.30 4.61
C SER A 53 9.07 15.99 5.39
N LYS A 54 8.37 16.94 4.76
CA LYS A 54 7.25 17.65 5.40
C LYS A 54 6.06 16.71 5.59
N ILE A 55 5.79 15.88 4.59
CA ILE A 55 4.69 14.89 4.60
C ILE A 55 4.93 13.85 5.68
N ILE A 56 6.14 13.28 5.71
CA ILE A 56 6.53 12.29 6.72
C ILE A 56 6.38 12.89 8.11
N PHE A 57 6.92 14.11 8.33
CA PHE A 57 6.79 14.79 9.62
C PHE A 57 5.32 14.99 10.02
N PHE A 58 4.48 15.48 9.10
CA PHE A 58 3.07 15.71 9.37
C PHE A 58 2.32 14.41 9.69
N ASN A 59 2.59 13.33 8.95
CA ASN A 59 2.02 12.01 9.20
C ASN A 59 2.44 11.48 10.59
N GLU A 60 3.70 11.66 10.96
CA GLU A 60 4.19 11.30 12.29
C GLU A 60 3.55 12.15 13.40
N MET A 61 3.32 13.45 13.17
CA MET A 61 2.59 14.28 14.13
C MET A 61 1.17 13.76 14.34
N ILE A 62 0.43 13.45 13.27
CA ILE A 62 -0.92 12.87 13.38
C ILE A 62 -0.88 11.57 14.18
N ARG A 63 0.09 10.70 13.93
CA ARG A 63 0.26 9.44 14.68
C ARG A 63 0.48 9.71 16.17
N LEU A 64 1.32 10.68 16.52
CA LEU A 64 1.53 11.07 17.92
C LEU A 64 0.25 11.61 18.56
N PHE A 65 -0.47 12.50 17.87
CA PHE A 65 -1.76 13.01 18.34
C PHE A 65 -2.82 11.92 18.51
N GLY A 66 -2.75 10.84 17.74
CA GLY A 66 -3.61 9.67 17.93
C GLY A 66 -3.27 8.87 19.19
N VAL A 67 -1.99 8.62 19.44
CA VAL A 67 -1.54 7.75 20.55
C VAL A 67 -1.55 8.45 21.92
N LEU A 68 -1.32 9.76 21.96
CA LEU A 68 -1.35 10.54 23.21
C LEU A 68 -2.66 10.44 24.02
N PRO A 69 -3.85 10.68 23.45
CA PRO A 69 -5.11 10.53 24.17
C PRO A 69 -5.40 9.07 24.54
N LEU A 70 -4.94 8.12 23.73
CA LEU A 70 -5.04 6.69 24.05
C LEU A 70 -4.32 6.35 25.36
N SER A 71 -3.16 6.94 25.63
CA SER A 71 -2.44 6.78 26.91
C SER A 71 -3.27 7.29 28.10
N LEU A 72 -3.96 8.43 27.93
CA LEU A 72 -4.86 8.97 28.95
C LEU A 72 -6.08 8.06 29.18
N ILE A 73 -6.63 7.46 28.12
CA ILE A 73 -7.77 6.53 28.21
C ILE A 73 -7.37 5.27 28.98
N VAL A 74 -6.16 4.74 28.75
CA VAL A 74 -5.63 3.58 29.47
C VAL A 74 -5.50 3.85 30.97
N TYR A 75 -5.21 5.09 31.37
CA TYR A 75 -5.14 5.45 32.79
C TYR A 75 -6.52 5.44 33.49
N TRP A 76 -7.59 5.69 32.75
CA TRP A 76 -8.95 5.75 33.29
C TRP A 76 -9.71 4.43 33.24
N ILE A 77 -9.27 3.46 32.42
CA ILE A 77 -9.97 2.19 32.21
C ILE A 77 -9.10 1.04 32.71
N ASP A 78 -9.57 0.33 33.73
CA ASP A 78 -8.87 -0.83 34.30
C ASP A 78 -9.02 -2.11 33.43
N ASP A 79 -10.08 -2.19 32.63
CA ASP A 79 -10.35 -3.36 31.78
C ASP A 79 -9.55 -3.32 30.47
N TYR A 80 -8.56 -4.22 30.35
CA TYR A 80 -7.74 -4.34 29.15
C TYR A 80 -8.57 -4.65 27.89
N GLN A 81 -9.66 -5.43 27.99
CA GLN A 81 -10.50 -5.80 26.85
C GLN A 81 -11.16 -4.57 26.22
N SER A 82 -11.70 -3.69 27.06
CA SER A 82 -12.33 -2.42 26.66
C SER A 82 -11.32 -1.49 26.00
N VAL A 83 -10.09 -1.43 26.53
CA VAL A 83 -8.99 -0.68 25.90
C VAL A 83 -8.66 -1.22 24.51
N LEU A 84 -8.55 -2.54 24.34
CA LEU A 84 -8.29 -3.15 23.03
C LEU A 84 -9.42 -2.90 22.01
N LEU A 85 -10.67 -2.88 22.46
CA LEU A 85 -11.81 -2.53 21.61
C LEU A 85 -11.76 -1.04 21.21
N ALA A 86 -11.45 -0.15 22.15
CA ALA A 86 -11.28 1.28 21.86
C ALA A 86 -10.15 1.53 20.84
N LEU A 87 -9.06 0.77 20.90
CA LEU A 87 -7.97 0.79 19.93
C LEU A 87 -8.39 0.33 18.53
N SER A 88 -9.30 -0.65 18.43
CA SER A 88 -9.75 -1.20 17.15
C SER A 88 -10.89 -0.39 16.49
N ALA A 89 -11.68 0.33 17.30
CA ALA A 89 -12.78 1.18 16.83
C ALA A 89 -12.41 2.18 15.70
N PRO A 90 -11.33 2.99 15.79
CA PRO A 90 -10.98 3.92 14.71
C PRO A 90 -10.64 3.21 13.38
N PHE A 91 -10.07 2.00 13.43
CA PHE A 91 -9.76 1.23 12.22
C PHE A 91 -11.02 0.69 11.54
N ILE A 92 -12.05 0.33 12.32
CA ILE A 92 -13.35 -0.08 11.79
C ILE A 92 -14.03 1.08 11.09
N LEU A 93 -13.98 2.29 11.66
CA LEU A 93 -14.48 3.49 10.99
C LEU A 93 -13.74 3.76 9.67
N PHE A 94 -12.42 3.52 9.66
CA PHE A 94 -11.60 3.68 8.47
C PHE A 94 -11.94 2.67 7.35
N LEU A 95 -12.41 1.46 7.68
CA LEU A 95 -12.91 0.51 6.67
C LEU A 95 -14.05 1.10 5.85
N PHE A 96 -14.97 1.82 6.49
CA PHE A 96 -16.08 2.47 5.79
C PHE A 96 -15.62 3.66 4.95
N TRP A 97 -14.58 4.36 5.42
CA TRP A 97 -14.01 5.51 4.70
C TRP A 97 -13.18 5.10 3.47
N TRP A 98 -12.68 3.85 3.42
CA TRP A 98 -11.82 3.36 2.35
C TRP A 98 -12.36 3.64 0.93
N CYS A 99 -13.68 3.57 0.72
CA CYS A 99 -14.31 3.81 -0.59
C CYS A 99 -14.07 5.22 -1.16
N PHE A 100 -13.70 6.20 -0.33
CA PHE A 100 -13.46 7.58 -0.76
C PHE A 100 -11.99 7.87 -1.05
N PHE A 101 -11.08 6.93 -0.77
CA PHE A 101 -9.65 7.16 -0.91
C PHE A 101 -9.23 7.02 -2.38
N PRO A 102 -8.50 7.99 -2.95
CA PRO A 102 -8.01 7.88 -4.32
C PRO A 102 -7.02 6.71 -4.42
N GLU A 103 -7.09 5.96 -5.51
CA GLU A 103 -6.08 4.95 -5.81
C GLU A 103 -4.73 5.60 -6.17
N SER A 104 -3.65 4.84 -6.02
CA SER A 104 -2.27 5.27 -6.31
C SER A 104 -2.08 5.58 -7.81
N ILE A 105 -1.35 6.67 -8.10
CA ILE A 105 -1.04 7.13 -9.46
C ILE A 105 -0.25 6.06 -10.24
N ASN A 106 0.74 5.46 -9.61
CA ASN A 106 1.60 4.41 -10.15
C ASN A 106 0.79 3.14 -10.41
N TYR A 107 -0.16 2.81 -9.53
CA TYR A 107 -1.05 1.67 -9.76
C TYR A 107 -1.86 1.89 -11.04
N GLN A 108 -2.49 3.05 -11.20
CA GLN A 108 -3.27 3.39 -12.39
C GLN A 108 -2.41 3.46 -13.66
N LEU A 109 -1.17 3.94 -13.54
CA LEU A 109 -0.18 3.95 -14.62
C LEU A 109 0.12 2.50 -15.05
N VAL A 110 0.55 1.63 -14.15
CA VAL A 110 0.90 0.23 -14.50
C VAL A 110 -0.27 -0.54 -15.10
N HIS A 111 -1.50 -0.31 -14.63
CA HIS A 111 -2.69 -1.00 -15.12
C HIS A 111 -3.28 -0.37 -16.40
N GLY A 112 -2.71 0.74 -16.88
CA GLY A 112 -3.15 1.41 -18.10
C GLY A 112 -4.49 2.13 -17.98
N HIS A 113 -4.92 2.50 -16.77
CA HIS A 113 -6.15 3.25 -16.50
C HIS A 113 -5.95 4.76 -16.78
N VAL A 114 -5.53 5.10 -18.01
CA VAL A 114 -5.09 6.45 -18.40
C VAL A 114 -6.16 7.52 -18.16
N GLN A 115 -7.42 7.21 -18.46
CA GLN A 115 -8.53 8.17 -18.29
C GLN A 115 -8.77 8.54 -16.82
N GLN A 116 -8.67 7.56 -15.90
CA GLN A 116 -8.84 7.80 -14.47
C GLN A 116 -7.65 8.58 -13.91
N LEU A 117 -6.45 8.22 -14.37
CA LEU A 117 -5.21 8.88 -14.00
C LEU A 117 -5.20 10.36 -14.42
N GLU A 118 -5.60 10.66 -15.66
CA GLU A 118 -5.73 12.04 -16.14
C GLU A 118 -6.68 12.85 -15.25
N LYS A 119 -7.86 12.29 -14.93
CA LYS A 119 -8.83 12.97 -14.05
C LYS A 119 -8.25 13.24 -12.66
N GLN A 120 -7.51 12.28 -12.09
CA GLN A 120 -6.85 12.46 -10.79
C GLN A 120 -5.77 13.53 -10.84
N ILE A 121 -4.88 13.50 -11.83
CA ILE A 121 -3.78 14.48 -11.98
C ILE A 121 -4.34 15.88 -12.22
N LEU A 122 -5.37 16.03 -13.07
CA LEU A 122 -6.03 17.30 -13.30
C LEU A 122 -6.64 17.87 -12.02
N ASN A 123 -7.29 17.01 -11.21
CA ASN A 123 -7.84 17.43 -9.92
C ASN A 123 -6.73 17.92 -8.97
N ILE A 124 -5.61 17.20 -8.90
CA ILE A 124 -4.43 17.59 -8.11
C ILE A 124 -3.86 18.92 -8.63
N ALA A 125 -3.72 19.09 -9.93
CA ALA A 125 -3.21 20.32 -10.54
C ALA A 125 -4.12 21.54 -10.27
N HIS A 126 -5.44 21.35 -10.31
CA HIS A 126 -6.42 22.37 -9.89
C HIS A 126 -6.26 22.75 -8.42
N THR A 127 -6.13 21.77 -7.52
CA THR A 127 -5.92 22.06 -6.08
C THR A 127 -4.61 22.78 -5.80
N ASN A 128 -3.58 22.55 -6.63
CA ASN A 128 -2.29 23.23 -6.55
C ASN A 128 -2.27 24.61 -7.22
N LEU A 129 -3.44 25.15 -7.63
CA LEU A 129 -3.61 26.48 -8.24
C LEU A 129 -2.71 26.72 -9.47
N ARG A 130 -2.33 25.66 -10.19
CA ARG A 130 -1.61 25.80 -11.45
C ARG A 130 -2.65 25.94 -12.57
N TYR A 131 -2.55 27.02 -13.35
CA TYR A 131 -3.30 27.13 -14.60
C TYR A 131 -2.78 26.07 -15.58
N ILE A 132 -3.68 25.22 -16.04
CA ILE A 132 -3.40 24.15 -17.00
C ILE A 132 -3.80 24.70 -18.37
N ASP A 133 -2.84 25.27 -19.09
CA ASP A 133 -3.05 25.63 -20.49
C ASP A 133 -3.20 24.35 -21.35
N GLN A 134 -3.87 24.43 -22.50
CA GLN A 134 -4.08 23.29 -23.40
C GLN A 134 -2.75 22.62 -23.82
N GLU A 135 -1.68 23.43 -23.97
CA GLU A 135 -0.34 22.93 -24.28
C GLU A 135 0.25 22.07 -23.15
N TYR A 136 -0.07 22.39 -21.89
CA TYR A 136 0.36 21.62 -20.74
C TYR A 136 -0.37 20.27 -20.66
N ASP A 137 -1.67 20.24 -20.96
CA ASP A 137 -2.47 19.01 -21.01
C ASP A 137 -1.93 18.02 -22.07
N ASP A 138 -1.65 18.50 -23.28
CA ASP A 138 -1.04 17.68 -24.34
C ASP A 138 0.37 17.18 -23.96
N SER A 139 1.15 18.02 -23.29
CA SER A 139 2.48 17.64 -22.80
C SER A 139 2.43 16.56 -21.72
N LEU A 140 1.41 16.62 -20.85
CA LEU A 140 1.19 15.66 -19.77
C LEU A 140 0.76 14.31 -20.33
N LYS A 141 -0.20 14.30 -21.27
CA LYS A 141 -0.65 13.07 -21.96
C LYS A 141 0.52 12.36 -22.63
N ARG A 142 1.37 13.12 -23.34
CA ARG A 142 2.59 12.57 -23.95
C ARG A 142 3.51 11.91 -22.92
N ARG A 143 3.76 12.57 -21.78
CA ARG A 143 4.61 12.01 -20.70
C ARG A 143 4.03 10.73 -20.12
N ILE A 144 2.73 10.71 -19.85
CA ILE A 144 2.03 9.51 -19.35
C ILE A 144 2.17 8.36 -20.35
N HIS A 145 1.94 8.61 -21.64
CA HIS A 145 2.11 7.58 -22.67
C HIS A 145 3.55 7.06 -22.81
N ILE A 146 4.55 7.92 -22.63
CA ILE A 146 5.97 7.52 -22.65
C ILE A 146 6.29 6.64 -21.44
N GLU A 147 5.91 7.08 -20.23
CA GLU A 147 6.10 6.29 -19.00
C GLU A 147 5.41 4.93 -19.12
N LEU A 148 4.17 4.89 -19.60
CA LEU A 148 3.44 3.64 -19.87
C LEU A 148 4.18 2.72 -20.83
N ALA A 149 4.77 3.27 -21.89
CA ALA A 149 5.53 2.49 -22.87
C ALA A 149 6.80 1.91 -22.23
N ILE A 150 7.53 2.70 -21.45
CA ILE A 150 8.74 2.25 -20.72
C ILE A 150 8.39 1.15 -19.72
N TYR A 151 7.31 1.32 -18.95
CA TYR A 151 6.84 0.30 -18.00
C TYR A 151 6.43 -0.99 -18.71
N ARG A 152 5.76 -0.89 -19.87
CA ARG A 152 5.41 -2.07 -20.68
C ARG A 152 6.65 -2.77 -21.22
N GLU A 153 7.64 -2.05 -21.73
CA GLU A 153 8.89 -2.64 -22.20
C GLU A 153 9.66 -3.32 -21.06
N PHE A 154 9.76 -2.67 -19.90
CA PHE A 154 10.39 -3.26 -18.72
C PHE A 154 9.66 -4.53 -18.25
N MET A 155 8.32 -4.51 -18.24
CA MET A 155 7.53 -5.67 -17.85
C MET A 155 7.65 -6.82 -18.87
N ILE A 156 7.72 -6.51 -20.16
CA ILE A 156 7.99 -7.52 -21.20
C ILE A 156 9.39 -8.09 -21.01
N SER A 157 10.40 -7.28 -20.71
CA SER A 157 11.77 -7.77 -20.52
C SER A 157 11.88 -8.68 -19.28
N SER A 158 11.20 -8.35 -18.19
CA SER A 158 11.14 -9.23 -17.01
C SER A 158 10.43 -10.55 -17.30
N LEU A 159 9.29 -10.50 -18.02
CA LEU A 159 8.56 -11.70 -18.43
C LEU A 159 9.38 -12.57 -19.39
N LEU A 160 10.12 -11.96 -20.31
CA LEU A 160 11.02 -12.68 -21.22
C LEU A 160 12.19 -13.31 -20.45
N ALA A 161 12.74 -12.63 -19.45
CA ALA A 161 13.80 -13.17 -18.60
C ALA A 161 13.30 -14.38 -17.78
N ASP A 162 12.10 -14.30 -17.21
CA ASP A 162 11.48 -15.43 -16.50
C ASP A 162 11.15 -16.59 -17.44
N CYS A 163 10.70 -16.29 -18.66
CA CYS A 163 10.40 -17.32 -19.67
C CYS A 163 11.67 -18.01 -20.18
N GLN A 164 12.78 -17.28 -20.33
CA GLN A 164 14.09 -17.85 -20.67
C GLN A 164 14.64 -18.72 -19.54
N LEU A 165 14.47 -18.31 -18.28
CA LEU A 165 14.81 -19.11 -17.12
C LEU A 165 14.01 -20.43 -17.10
N ASP A 166 12.71 -20.40 -17.38
CA ASP A 166 11.87 -21.60 -17.42
C ASP A 166 12.24 -22.56 -18.58
N GLU A 167 12.57 -22.05 -19.78
CA GLU A 167 13.09 -22.90 -20.87
C GLU A 167 14.44 -23.54 -20.53
N SER A 168 15.36 -22.78 -19.95
CA SER A 168 16.67 -23.30 -19.55
C SER A 168 16.56 -24.38 -18.46
N LEU A 169 15.60 -24.23 -17.55
CA LEU A 169 15.30 -25.21 -16.51
C LEU A 169 14.70 -26.50 -17.10
N LYS A 170 13.78 -26.38 -18.06
CA LYS A 170 13.19 -27.52 -18.80
C LYS A 170 14.25 -28.31 -19.59
N LEU A 171 15.19 -27.63 -20.24
CA LEU A 171 16.31 -28.26 -20.95
C LEU A 171 17.25 -29.03 -20.01
N SER A 172 17.57 -28.45 -18.84
CA SER A 172 18.39 -29.13 -17.83
C SER A 172 17.70 -30.39 -17.27
N ILE A 173 16.39 -30.31 -16.99
CA ILE A 173 15.59 -31.43 -16.49
C ILE A 173 15.51 -32.55 -17.55
N ASN A 174 15.31 -32.20 -18.83
CA ASN A 174 15.20 -33.19 -19.90
C ASN A 174 16.52 -33.93 -20.15
N ASN A 175 17.66 -33.21 -20.09
CA ASN A 175 18.99 -33.82 -20.18
C ASN A 175 19.28 -34.76 -19.00
N HIS A 176 18.85 -34.41 -17.79
CA HIS A 176 18.95 -35.30 -16.64
C HIS A 176 18.09 -36.56 -16.81
N HIS A 177 16.85 -36.44 -17.29
CA HIS A 177 15.98 -37.60 -17.56
C HIS A 177 16.53 -38.54 -18.64
N GLN A 178 17.13 -38.01 -19.72
CA GLN A 178 17.75 -38.84 -20.76
C GLN A 178 18.96 -39.64 -20.25
N ASN A 179 19.74 -39.09 -19.33
CA ASN A 179 20.88 -39.81 -18.73
C ASN A 179 20.44 -41.00 -17.85
N TYR A 180 19.25 -40.95 -17.25
CA TYR A 180 18.71 -42.08 -16.47
C TYR A 180 18.04 -43.17 -17.31
N GLN A 181 17.57 -42.85 -18.52
CA GLN A 181 16.98 -43.84 -19.43
C GLN A 181 18.01 -44.64 -20.24
N ASN A 182 19.26 -44.19 -20.28
CA ASN A 182 20.36 -44.83 -21.01
C ASN A 182 21.27 -45.71 -20.11
N LEU A 183 20.81 -46.04 -18.90
CA LEU A 183 21.41 -46.98 -17.93
C LEU A 183 20.50 -48.20 -17.78
#